data_AF-A0A9X8DPZ1-F1
#
_entry.id   AF-A0A9X8DPZ1-F1
#
_cell.length_a   1.000
_cell.length_b   1.000
_cell.length_c   1.000
_cell.angle_alpha   90.00
_cell.angle_beta   90.00
_cell.angle_gamma   90.00
#
_symmetry.space_group_name_H-M   'P 1'
#
loop_
_entity.id
_entity.type
_entity.pdbx_description
1 polymer ?
#
loop_
_entity_poly.entity_id
_entity_poly.type
_entity_poly.pdbx_seq_one_letter_code
_entity_poly.pdbx_strand_id
1 'polypeptide(L)' 'MQLLLASIGLFAVASAARLVETDKCTAILVGAKASKSGSPMTTQTNDCSSCDFRIAKVPQKTHAAGSQRDVV' A
#
# COMPACT_ATOMS: atom_id res chain seq x y z
N MET A 1 18.82 -17.72 36.51
CA MET A 1 17.83 -16.63 36.30
C MET A 1 18.25 -15.63 35.22
N GLN A 2 19.47 -15.06 35.29
CA GLN A 2 19.97 -14.08 34.30
C GLN A 2 20.06 -14.62 32.85
N LEU A 3 20.44 -15.88 32.67
CA LEU A 3 20.46 -16.55 31.36
C LEU A 3 19.06 -16.74 30.73
N LEU A 4 18.01 -16.83 31.56
CA LEU A 4 16.62 -16.95 31.11
C LEU A 4 16.05 -15.60 30.66
N LEU A 5 16.41 -14.52 31.36
CA LEU A 5 16.03 -13.14 31.00
C LEU A 5 16.72 -12.69 29.70
N ALA A 6 17.98 -13.05 29.51
CA ALA A 6 18.73 -12.73 28.29
C ALA A 6 18.17 -13.43 27.04
N SER A 7 17.70 -14.67 27.19
CA SER A 7 17.08 -15.42 26.09
C SER A 7 15.69 -14.88 25.73
N ILE A 8 14.86 -14.51 26.72
CA ILE A 8 13.57 -13.86 26.47
C ILE A 8 13.76 -12.50 25.76
N GLY A 9 14.75 -11.71 26.18
CA GLY A 9 15.07 -10.43 25.53
C GLY A 9 15.50 -10.59 24.07
N LEU A 10 16.28 -11.63 23.76
CA LEU A 10 16.75 -11.89 22.39
C LEU A 10 15.62 -12.39 21.47
N PHE A 11 14.68 -13.20 21.98
CA PHE A 11 13.49 -13.62 21.23
C PHE A 11 12.54 -12.45 20.93
N ALA A 12 12.32 -11.55 21.89
CA ALA A 12 11.44 -10.39 21.71
C ALA A 12 11.94 -9.41 20.62
N VAL A 13 13.26 -9.20 20.51
CA VAL A 13 13.86 -8.33 19.50
C VAL A 13 13.83 -8.97 18.10
N ALA A 14 13.98 -10.29 18.00
CA ALA A 14 13.89 -11.01 16.72
C ALA A 14 12.46 -11.01 16.12
N SER A 15 11.42 -10.97 16.95
CA SER A 15 10.02 -10.91 16.49
C SER A 15 9.61 -9.54 15.95
N ALA A 16 10.25 -8.45 16.38
CA ALA A 16 9.95 -7.09 15.90
C ALA A 16 10.57 -6.78 14.51
N ALA A 17 11.52 -7.59 14.05
CA ALA A 17 12.32 -7.31 12.85
C ALA A 17 11.72 -7.83 11.53
N ARG A 18 10.44 -8.25 11.49
CA ARG A 18 9.84 -8.81 10.25
C ARG A 18 8.46 -8.26 9.95
N LEU A 19 8.39 -7.05 9.40
CA LEU A 19 7.32 -6.63 8.47
C LEU A 19 7.88 -5.58 7.50
N VAL A 20 8.87 -5.96 6.69
CA VAL A 20 9.11 -5.25 5.42
C VAL A 20 8.39 -6.07 4.37
N GLU A 21 7.07 -5.89 4.29
CA GLU A 21 6.30 -6.46 3.19
C GLU A 21 6.51 -5.54 1.99
N THR A 22 7.14 -6.05 0.94
CA THR A 22 7.21 -5.31 -0.32
C THR A 22 5.88 -5.55 -1.02
N ASP A 23 5.01 -4.54 -1.06
CA ASP A 23 3.67 -4.62 -1.65
C ASP A 23 3.72 -5.36 -3.01
N LYS A 24 2.87 -6.38 -3.17
CA LYS A 24 2.87 -7.31 -4.32
C LYS A 24 1.80 -7.00 -5.36
N CYS A 25 1.51 -5.72 -5.54
CA CYS A 25 0.47 -5.25 -6.44
C CYS A 25 0.67 -5.76 -7.88
N THR A 26 -0.43 -6.15 -8.52
CA THR A 26 -0.49 -6.55 -9.93
C THR A 26 -1.35 -5.58 -10.71
N ALA A 27 -0.84 -5.05 -11.82
CA ALA A 27 -1.60 -4.19 -12.73
C ALA A 27 -2.02 -4.96 -13.99
N ILE A 28 -3.26 -4.72 -14.44
CA ILE A 28 -3.76 -5.19 -15.74
C ILE A 28 -4.25 -3.97 -16.52
N LEU A 29 -3.79 -3.85 -17.75
CA LEU A 29 -4.16 -2.80 -18.68
C LEU A 29 -4.82 -3.44 -19.90
N VAL A 30 -6.00 -2.92 -20.28
CA VAL A 30 -6.72 -3.38 -21.47
C VAL A 30 -6.99 -2.17 -22.35
N GLY A 31 -6.38 -2.16 -23.54
CA GLY A 31 -6.65 -1.14 -24.54
C GLY A 31 -8.09 -1.24 -25.06
N ALA A 32 -8.66 -0.10 -25.49
CA ALA A 32 -10.03 -0.04 -26.01
C ALA A 32 -10.34 -1.12 -27.06
N LYS A 33 -9.44 -1.30 -28.04
CA LYS A 33 -9.56 -2.32 -29.10
C LYS A 33 -9.42 -3.77 -28.62
N ALA A 34 -8.78 -3.98 -27.47
CA ALA A 34 -8.64 -5.30 -26.85
C ALA A 34 -9.81 -5.62 -25.91
N SER A 35 -10.59 -4.62 -25.50
CA SER A 35 -11.77 -4.79 -24.65
C SER A 35 -13.00 -5.22 -25.45
N LYS A 36 -13.89 -6.01 -24.83
CA LYS A 36 -15.18 -6.39 -25.45
C LYS A 36 -16.12 -5.20 -25.65
N SER A 37 -16.09 -4.22 -24.76
CA SER A 37 -16.99 -3.07 -24.77
C SER A 37 -16.49 -1.88 -25.59
N GLY A 38 -15.26 -1.95 -26.11
CA GLY A 38 -14.59 -0.81 -26.74
C GLY A 38 -14.06 0.25 -25.76
N SER A 39 -14.23 0.06 -24.44
CA SER A 39 -13.74 0.98 -23.40
C SER A 39 -12.39 0.53 -22.83
N PRO A 40 -11.40 1.43 -22.65
CA PRO A 40 -10.15 1.05 -22.00
C PRO A 40 -10.39 0.75 -20.52
N MET A 41 -9.57 -0.14 -19.95
CA MET A 41 -9.61 -0.47 -18.53
C MET A 41 -8.20 -0.44 -17.94
N THR A 42 -8.10 0.13 -16.74
CA THR A 42 -6.90 0.09 -15.92
C THR A 42 -7.29 -0.47 -14.56
N THR A 43 -6.70 -1.59 -14.16
CA THR A 43 -6.98 -2.22 -12.87
C THR A 43 -5.68 -2.52 -12.15
N GLN A 44 -5.73 -2.53 -10.83
CA GLN A 44 -4.59 -2.87 -9.98
C GLN A 44 -5.10 -3.58 -8.72
N THR A 45 -4.44 -4.66 -8.29
CA THR A 45 -4.58 -5.12 -6.92
C THR A 45 -3.83 -4.18 -6.00
N ASN A 46 -4.43 -3.76 -4.90
CA ASN A 46 -3.76 -2.97 -3.87
C ASN A 46 -3.44 -3.89 -2.70
N ASP A 47 -2.42 -4.73 -2.88
CA ASP A 47 -2.08 -5.79 -1.94
C ASP A 47 -1.36 -5.19 -0.74
N CYS A 48 -1.99 -5.29 0.43
CA CYS A 48 -1.47 -4.75 1.68
C CYS A 48 -1.92 -5.61 2.86
N SER A 49 -1.17 -5.52 3.97
CA SER A 49 -1.43 -6.33 5.17
C SER A 49 -2.66 -5.90 5.97
N SER A 50 -3.01 -4.61 5.96
CA SER A 50 -4.00 -4.04 6.89
C SER A 50 -4.67 -2.74 6.40
N CYS A 51 -5.00 -2.62 5.11
CA CYS A 51 -5.68 -1.42 4.60
C CYS A 51 -7.13 -1.27 5.06
N ASP A 52 -7.55 -0.01 5.23
CA ASP A 52 -8.95 0.41 5.30
C ASP A 52 -9.33 1.05 3.96
N PHE A 53 -10.02 0.30 3.10
CA PHE A 53 -10.39 0.77 1.76
C PHE A 53 -11.63 1.66 1.81
N ARG A 54 -11.43 2.96 1.55
CA ARG A 54 -12.52 3.95 1.47
C ARG A 54 -12.60 4.56 0.09
N ILE A 55 -13.83 4.87 -0.34
CA ILE A 55 -14.10 5.63 -1.56
C ILE A 55 -14.53 7.03 -1.15
N ALA A 56 -13.77 8.04 -1.57
CA ALA A 56 -14.06 9.44 -1.29
C ALA A 56 -13.98 10.29 -2.56
N LYS A 57 -14.82 11.32 -2.65
CA LYS A 57 -14.74 12.35 -3.69
C LYS A 57 -13.99 13.56 -3.12
N VAL A 58 -12.83 13.87 -3.68
CA VAL A 58 -12.09 15.10 -3.35
C VAL A 58 -12.57 16.24 -4.27
N PRO A 59 -13.14 17.34 -3.74
CA PRO A 59 -13.54 18.49 -4.57
C PRO A 59 -12.33 19.15 -5.25
N GLN A 60 -12.57 19.78 -6.40
CA GLN A 60 -11.55 20.58 -7.09
C GLN A 60 -11.05 21.70 -6.17
N LYS A 61 -9.73 21.86 -6.08
CA LYS A 61 -9.06 22.96 -5.39
C LYS A 61 -8.02 23.58 -6.31
N THR A 62 -7.82 24.89 -6.20
CA THR A 62 -6.70 25.56 -6.86
C THR A 62 -5.45 25.39 -6.03
N HIS A 63 -4.37 24.91 -6.64
CA HIS A 63 -3.07 24.74 -6.00
C HIS A 63 -2.05 25.63 -6.70
N ALA A 64 -1.22 26.32 -5.92
CA ALA A 64 -0.08 27.05 -6.48
C ALA A 64 0.90 26.07 -7.12
N ALA A 65 1.55 26.47 -8.20
CA ALA A 65 2.59 25.65 -8.83
C ALA A 65 3.69 25.32 -7.80
N GLY A 66 4.06 24.04 -7.70
CA GLY A 66 5.06 23.57 -6.73
C GLY A 66 4.57 23.41 -5.29
N SER A 67 3.30 23.67 -4.97
CA SER A 67 2.79 23.46 -3.61
C SER A 67 2.81 21.96 -3.25
N GLN A 68 3.35 21.63 -2.08
CA GLN A 68 3.25 20.30 -1.50
C GLN A 68 1.86 20.09 -0.88
N ARG A 69 1.42 18.84 -0.83
CA ARG A 69 0.15 18.43 -0.26
C ARG A 69 0.45 17.53 0.91
N ASP A 70 -0.28 17.73 2.01
CA ASP A 70 -0.23 16.81 3.13
C ASP A 70 -0.93 15.51 2.71
N VAL A 71 -0.13 14.51 2.35
CA VAL A 71 -0.59 13.16 2.04
C VAL A 71 -0.18 12.31 3.24
N VAL A 72 -1.04 12.28 4.25
CA VAL A 72 -0.92 11.40 5.42
C VAL A 72 -1.54 10.05 5.14
#